data_AF-A0A1A9R1G8-F1
#
_entry.id   AF-A0A1A9R1G8-F1
#
_cell.length_a   1.000
_cell.length_b   1.000
_cell.length_c   1.000
_cell.angle_alpha   90.00
_cell.angle_beta   90.00
_cell.angle_gamma   90.00
#
_symmetry.space_group_name_H-M   'P 1'
#
loop_
_entity.id
_entity.type
_entity.pdbx_description
1 polymer ?
#
loop_
_entity_poly.entity_id
_entity_poly.type
_entity_poly.pdbx_seq_one_letter_code
_entity_poly.pdbx_strand_id
1 'polypeptide(L)'
;MPVRQKGFTLVELMVAMAIGAVIILGAGQLFLTSFQTFQTVDKVSRKQETLIFAVTTLTAAGRKGNIGDYAIVSDGRHSDSGTDYYCVLQDEVKNQPVLDLAQVDDEADCPTLSETNSDDVSHLITLPLGDCRESVNMTCDEITFTISERNKAISSREPTS
;
A
#
# COMPACT_ATOMS: atom_id res chain seq x y z
N MET A 1 32.96 -34.17 53.85
CA MET A 1 31.96 -33.44 54.64
C MET A 1 30.60 -33.64 53.96
N PRO A 2 29.56 -34.15 54.64
CA PRO A 2 28.27 -34.39 54.00
C PRO A 2 27.54 -33.06 53.77
N VAL A 3 27.11 -32.82 52.53
CA VAL A 3 26.30 -31.66 52.17
C VAL A 3 24.88 -31.89 52.71
N ARG A 4 24.46 -31.11 53.71
CA ARG A 4 23.08 -31.13 54.22
C ARG A 4 22.14 -30.63 53.12
N GLN A 5 21.31 -31.50 52.59
CA GLN A 5 20.20 -31.12 51.71
C GLN A 5 19.15 -30.38 52.56
N LYS A 6 19.01 -29.07 52.36
CA LYS A 6 17.90 -28.30 52.91
C LYS A 6 16.69 -28.54 51.98
N GLY A 7 15.63 -29.15 52.51
CA GLY A 7 14.37 -29.31 51.80
C GLY A 7 13.69 -27.96 51.56
N PHE A 8 13.05 -27.80 50.40
CA PHE A 8 12.28 -26.60 50.06
C PHE A 8 11.06 -26.46 50.96
N THR A 9 10.73 -25.23 51.34
CA THR A 9 9.48 -24.96 52.05
C THR A 9 8.30 -24.93 51.08
N LEU A 10 7.09 -25.28 51.54
CA LEU A 10 5.89 -25.31 50.69
C LEU A 10 5.58 -23.94 50.06
N VAL A 11 5.84 -22.86 50.82
CA VAL A 11 5.68 -21.48 50.35
C VAL A 11 6.67 -21.14 49.24
N GLU A 12 7.91 -21.61 49.34
CA GLU A 12 8.97 -21.34 48.37
C GLU A 12 8.68 -22.01 47.02
N LEU A 13 8.06 -23.19 47.04
CA LEU A 13 7.56 -23.87 45.83
C LEU A 13 6.38 -23.13 45.20
N MET A 14 5.44 -22.65 46.02
CA MET A 14 4.29 -21.86 45.52
C MET A 14 4.75 -20.57 44.84
N VAL A 15 5.72 -19.86 45.44
CA VAL A 15 6.27 -18.63 44.87
C VAL A 15 7.01 -18.93 43.56
N ALA A 16 7.80 -20.01 43.49
CA ALA A 16 8.48 -20.40 42.25
C ALA A 16 7.50 -20.68 41.10
N MET A 17 6.39 -21.38 41.39
CA MET A 17 5.36 -21.68 40.39
C MET A 17 4.60 -20.42 39.96
N ALA A 18 4.28 -19.53 40.90
CA ALA A 18 3.60 -18.27 40.62
C ALA A 18 4.46 -17.36 39.72
N ILE A 19 5.76 -17.23 40.04
CA ILE A 19 6.71 -16.46 39.23
C ILE A 19 6.84 -17.08 37.82
N GLY A 20 6.97 -18.42 37.74
CA GLY A 20 7.02 -19.13 36.46
C GLY A 20 5.79 -18.89 35.60
N ALA A 21 4.58 -18.94 36.18
CA ALA A 21 3.34 -18.69 35.47
C ALA A 21 3.24 -17.26 34.93
N VAL A 22 3.63 -16.25 35.73
CA VAL A 22 3.63 -14.84 35.31
C VAL A 22 4.59 -14.60 34.15
N ILE A 23 5.79 -15.19 34.19
CA ILE A 23 6.79 -15.06 33.12
C ILE A 23 6.28 -15.69 31.81
N ILE A 24 5.69 -16.89 31.87
CA ILE A 24 5.16 -17.57 30.68
C ILE A 24 4.01 -16.77 30.06
N LEU A 25 3.10 -16.22 30.88
CA LEU A 25 2.01 -15.38 30.38
C LEU A 25 2.53 -14.09 29.74
N GLY A 26 3.50 -13.41 30.38
CA GLY A 26 4.11 -12.20 29.83
C GLY A 26 4.86 -12.46 28.52
N ALA A 27 5.67 -13.53 28.46
CA ALA A 27 6.39 -13.93 27.25
C ALA A 27 5.42 -14.39 26.14
N GLY A 28 4.34 -15.07 26.51
CA GLY A 28 3.29 -15.49 25.58
C GLY A 28 2.62 -14.30 24.90
N GLN A 29 2.31 -13.23 25.63
CA GLN A 29 1.75 -12.01 25.05
C GLN A 29 2.72 -11.38 24.03
N LEU A 30 3.99 -11.21 24.39
CA LEU A 30 5.02 -10.66 23.50
C LEU A 30 5.20 -11.51 22.22
N PHE A 31 5.13 -12.82 22.36
CA PHE A 31 5.23 -13.77 21.25
C PHE A 31 4.02 -13.67 20.31
N LEU A 32 2.80 -13.58 20.84
CA LEU A 32 1.59 -13.37 20.05
C LEU A 32 1.60 -12.04 19.30
N THR A 33 2.03 -10.95 19.96
CA THR A 33 2.15 -9.63 19.32
C THR A 33 3.21 -9.63 18.20
N SER A 34 4.29 -10.39 18.36
CA SER A 34 5.31 -10.53 17.31
C SER A 34 4.74 -11.21 16.04
N PHE A 35 3.93 -12.26 16.19
CA PHE A 35 3.26 -12.90 15.05
C PHE A 35 2.27 -11.98 14.31
N GLN A 36 1.54 -11.15 15.06
CA GLN A 36 0.63 -10.17 14.47
C GLN A 36 1.42 -9.11 13.66
N THR A 37 2.57 -8.68 14.18
CA THR A 37 3.42 -7.68 13.52
C THR A 37 3.95 -8.18 12.16
N PHE A 38 4.30 -9.47 12.03
CA PHE A 38 4.76 -10.02 10.75
C PHE A 38 3.69 -10.01 9.65
N GLN A 39 2.43 -10.32 9.98
CA GLN A 39 1.34 -10.28 8.99
C GLN A 39 1.02 -8.85 8.52
N THR A 40 1.28 -7.84 9.37
CA THR A 40 1.12 -6.43 9.01
C THR A 40 2.21 -5.97 8.04
N VAL A 41 3.45 -6.47 8.16
CA VAL A 41 4.58 -6.05 7.30
C VAL A 41 4.42 -6.54 5.85
N ASP A 42 3.94 -7.77 5.63
CA ASP A 42 3.80 -8.32 4.26
C ASP A 42 2.72 -7.59 3.43
N LYS A 43 1.62 -7.17 4.06
CA LYS A 43 0.56 -6.40 3.39
C LYS A 43 1.02 -4.99 3.04
N VAL A 44 1.88 -4.39 3.86
CA VAL A 44 2.49 -3.09 3.60
C VAL A 44 3.53 -3.18 2.47
N SER A 45 4.30 -4.28 2.39
CA SER A 45 5.35 -4.43 1.38
C SER A 45 4.82 -4.45 -0.06
N ARG A 46 3.72 -5.17 -0.33
CA ARG A 46 3.15 -5.26 -1.69
C ARG A 46 2.62 -3.92 -2.19
N LYS A 47 1.95 -3.17 -1.31
CA LYS A 47 1.47 -1.82 -1.63
C LYS A 47 2.61 -0.86 -1.97
N GLN A 48 3.70 -0.93 -1.21
CA GLN A 48 4.88 -0.10 -1.46
C GLN A 48 5.52 -0.41 -2.82
N GLU A 49 5.57 -1.67 -3.23
CA GLU A 49 6.08 -2.07 -4.54
C GLU A 49 5.21 -1.49 -5.68
N THR A 50 3.89 -1.68 -5.60
CA THR A 50 2.92 -1.13 -6.55
C THR A 50 3.04 0.39 -6.65
N LEU A 51 3.10 1.10 -5.52
CA LEU A 51 3.24 2.56 -5.50
C LEU A 51 4.54 3.02 -6.17
N ILE A 52 5.68 2.43 -5.78
CA ILE A 52 6.99 2.81 -6.32
C ILE A 52 7.01 2.60 -7.83
N PHE A 53 6.46 1.47 -8.31
CA PHE A 53 6.38 1.19 -9.73
C PHE A 53 5.47 2.19 -10.47
N ALA A 54 4.28 2.50 -9.94
CA ALA A 54 3.37 3.47 -10.54
C ALA A 54 4.00 4.88 -10.63
N VAL A 55 4.56 5.38 -9.53
CA VAL A 55 5.19 6.71 -9.47
C VAL A 55 6.40 6.81 -10.39
N THR A 56 7.26 5.79 -10.42
CA THR A 56 8.44 5.80 -11.30
C THR A 56 8.06 5.77 -12.77
N THR A 57 7.05 4.98 -13.13
CA THR A 57 6.51 4.90 -14.50
C THR A 57 5.92 6.24 -14.93
N LEU A 58 5.03 6.82 -14.13
CA LEU A 58 4.38 8.10 -14.44
C LEU A 58 5.37 9.27 -14.45
N THR A 59 6.34 9.27 -13.53
CA THR A 59 7.40 10.30 -13.50
C THR A 59 8.29 10.20 -14.75
N ALA A 60 8.62 8.98 -15.19
CA ALA A 60 9.36 8.78 -16.43
C ALA A 60 8.54 9.25 -17.64
N ALA A 61 7.23 9.02 -17.64
CA ALA A 61 6.33 9.47 -18.69
C ALA A 61 6.21 11.00 -18.74
N GLY A 62 6.02 11.66 -17.59
CA GLY A 62 5.99 13.12 -17.50
C GLY A 62 7.30 13.79 -17.93
N ARG A 63 8.45 13.16 -17.68
CA ARG A 63 9.74 13.65 -18.20
C ARG A 63 9.84 13.56 -19.72
N LYS A 64 9.21 12.57 -20.34
CA LYS A 64 9.14 12.41 -21.80
C LYS A 64 8.03 13.25 -22.45
N GLY A 65 7.13 13.82 -21.65
CA GLY A 65 5.95 14.54 -22.14
C GLY A 65 4.87 13.62 -22.70
N ASN A 66 4.80 12.38 -22.22
CA ASN A 66 3.86 11.38 -22.70
C ASN A 66 3.00 10.80 -21.57
N ILE A 67 2.76 11.62 -20.53
CA ILE A 67 1.97 11.21 -19.38
C ILE A 67 0.50 11.01 -19.72
N GLY A 68 -0.01 11.73 -20.73
CA GLY A 68 -1.34 11.52 -21.29
C GLY A 68 -1.53 10.21 -22.04
N ASP A 69 -0.47 9.41 -22.24
CA ASP A 69 -0.59 8.06 -22.79
C ASP A 69 -1.10 7.05 -21.76
N TYR A 70 -1.15 7.44 -20.47
CA TYR A 70 -1.53 6.57 -19.37
C TYR A 70 -2.90 6.98 -18.82
N ALA A 71 -3.78 5.99 -18.61
CA ALA A 71 -5.08 6.13 -17.97
C ALA A 71 -5.25 5.11 -16.85
N ILE A 72 -6.06 5.45 -15.84
CA ILE A 72 -6.63 4.46 -14.92
C ILE A 72 -7.91 4.00 -15.58
N VAL A 73 -7.99 2.69 -15.79
CA VAL A 73 -9.16 2.04 -16.35
C VAL A 73 -9.64 1.03 -15.33
N SER A 74 -10.96 0.85 -15.27
CA SER A 74 -11.61 -0.20 -14.50
C SER A 74 -11.51 -1.53 -15.25
N ASP A 75 -11.08 -2.59 -14.58
CA ASP A 75 -11.03 -3.96 -15.08
C ASP A 75 -11.94 -4.84 -14.22
N GLY A 76 -13.11 -5.20 -14.76
CA GLY A 76 -14.07 -6.08 -14.11
C GLY A 76 -13.71 -7.56 -14.30
N ARG A 77 -13.33 -8.25 -13.22
CA ARG A 77 -12.98 -9.67 -13.24
C ARG A 77 -14.09 -10.49 -12.61
N HIS A 78 -14.54 -11.51 -13.32
CA HIS A 78 -15.57 -12.41 -12.80
C HIS A 78 -15.02 -13.26 -11.65
N SER A 79 -15.79 -13.33 -10.57
CA SER A 79 -15.48 -13.99 -9.32
C SER A 79 -16.65 -14.87 -8.88
N ASP A 80 -16.40 -15.88 -8.04
CA ASP A 80 -17.43 -16.85 -7.61
C ASP A 80 -18.60 -16.17 -6.86
N SER A 81 -18.34 -15.01 -6.25
CA SER A 81 -19.30 -14.19 -5.52
C SER A 81 -19.85 -12.99 -6.29
N GLY A 82 -19.45 -12.76 -7.54
CA GLY A 82 -19.85 -11.56 -8.31
C GLY A 82 -18.81 -11.08 -9.32
N THR A 83 -18.72 -9.77 -9.53
CA THR A 83 -17.67 -9.16 -10.35
C THR A 83 -16.81 -8.30 -9.43
N ASP A 84 -15.51 -8.56 -9.42
CA ASP A 84 -14.53 -7.76 -8.69
C ASP A 84 -13.98 -6.70 -9.64
N TYR A 85 -14.05 -5.42 -9.28
CA TYR A 85 -13.49 -4.33 -10.09
C TYR A 85 -12.08 -3.97 -9.60
N TYR A 86 -11.15 -3.84 -10.53
CA TYR A 86 -9.79 -3.41 -10.26
C TYR A 86 -9.50 -2.11 -11.00
N CYS A 87 -8.93 -1.13 -10.32
CA CYS A 87 -8.38 0.06 -10.96
C CYS A 87 -6.98 -0.31 -11.47
N VAL A 88 -6.81 -0.32 -12.78
CA VAL A 88 -5.55 -0.69 -13.44
C VAL A 88 -4.93 0.53 -14.09
N LEU A 89 -3.63 0.72 -13.89
CA LEU A 89 -2.83 1.64 -14.68
C LEU A 89 -2.59 1.01 -16.05
N GLN A 90 -3.04 1.67 -17.11
CA GLN A 90 -2.97 1.19 -18.48
C GLN A 90 -2.21 2.18 -19.37
N ASP A 91 -1.37 1.66 -20.26
CA ASP A 91 -0.84 2.40 -21.40
C ASP A 91 -1.89 2.35 -22.51
N GLU A 92 -2.58 3.46 -22.75
CA GLU A 92 -3.66 3.58 -23.75
C GLU A 92 -3.12 3.45 -25.18
N VAL A 93 -1.92 3.95 -25.44
CA VAL A 93 -1.30 3.91 -26.77
C VAL A 93 -1.00 2.47 -27.20
N LYS A 94 -0.55 1.64 -26.24
CA LYS A 94 -0.30 0.21 -26.48
C LYS A 94 -1.47 -0.70 -26.14
N ASN A 95 -2.54 -0.13 -25.58
CA ASN A 95 -3.69 -0.86 -25.05
C ASN A 95 -3.27 -2.01 -24.11
N GLN A 96 -2.33 -1.73 -23.20
CA GLN A 96 -1.70 -2.74 -22.35
C GLN A 96 -1.82 -2.39 -20.86
N PRO A 97 -2.34 -3.30 -20.01
CA PRO A 97 -2.34 -3.11 -18.57
C PRO A 97 -0.90 -3.18 -18.04
N VAL A 98 -0.54 -2.17 -17.25
CA VAL A 98 0.81 -1.99 -16.70
C VAL A 98 0.87 -2.49 -15.27
N LEU A 99 -0.14 -2.15 -14.45
CA LEU A 99 -0.15 -2.45 -13.02
C LEU A 99 -1.56 -2.37 -12.42
N ASP A 100 -1.94 -3.35 -11.58
CA ASP A 100 -3.13 -3.29 -10.74
C ASP A 100 -2.86 -2.39 -9.52
N LEU A 101 -3.70 -1.38 -9.30
CA LEU A 101 -3.52 -0.38 -8.23
C LEU A 101 -4.38 -0.71 -7.00
N ALA A 102 -5.68 -0.84 -7.22
CA ALA A 102 -6.64 -1.08 -6.16
C ALA A 102 -7.83 -1.95 -6.62
N GLN A 103 -8.49 -2.59 -5.66
CA GLN A 103 -9.77 -3.26 -5.85
C GLN A 103 -10.90 -2.37 -5.30
N VAL A 104 -12.00 -2.24 -6.03
CA VAL A 104 -13.17 -1.41 -5.70
C VAL A 104 -14.48 -2.18 -5.90
N ASP A 105 -15.58 -1.66 -5.33
CA ASP A 105 -16.90 -2.31 -5.42
C ASP A 105 -17.63 -1.96 -6.73
N ASP A 106 -17.44 -0.74 -7.24
CA ASP A 106 -18.05 -0.29 -8.49
C ASP A 106 -17.03 0.30 -9.48
N GLU A 107 -17.35 0.21 -10.77
CA GLU A 107 -16.52 0.76 -11.86
C GLU A 107 -16.26 2.27 -11.70
N ALA A 108 -17.25 2.99 -11.17
CA ALA A 108 -17.22 4.44 -10.98
C ALA A 108 -16.29 4.90 -9.85
N ASP A 109 -15.84 3.98 -9.00
CA ASP A 109 -14.95 4.30 -7.87
C ASP A 109 -13.50 4.46 -8.29
N CYS A 110 -13.14 4.10 -9.53
CA CYS A 110 -11.80 4.32 -10.05
C CYS A 110 -11.59 5.79 -10.45
N PRO A 111 -10.59 6.50 -9.88
CA PRO A 111 -10.33 7.89 -10.22
C PRO A 111 -9.71 8.03 -11.60
N THR A 112 -9.92 9.18 -12.23
CA THR A 112 -9.24 9.55 -13.47
C THR A 112 -7.79 9.96 -13.17
N LEU A 113 -6.84 9.55 -14.03
CA LEU A 113 -5.41 9.77 -13.75
C LEU A 113 -4.95 11.22 -13.80
N SER A 114 -5.68 12.11 -14.48
CA SER A 114 -5.18 13.46 -14.74
C SER A 114 -6.30 14.49 -14.64
N GLU A 115 -6.22 15.31 -13.59
CA GLU A 115 -6.79 16.65 -13.62
C GLU A 115 -5.68 17.63 -14.03
N THR A 116 -5.82 18.20 -15.22
CA THR A 116 -4.95 19.28 -15.69
C THR A 116 -5.13 20.48 -14.76
N ASN A 117 -4.06 20.93 -14.09
CA ASN A 117 -4.11 22.22 -13.41
C ASN A 117 -4.22 23.35 -14.44
N SER A 118 -4.69 24.53 -14.00
CA SER A 118 -4.91 25.73 -14.83
C SER A 118 -3.74 26.15 -15.72
N ASP A 119 -2.53 25.68 -15.41
CA ASP A 119 -1.28 26.06 -16.06
C ASP A 119 -0.87 25.11 -17.20
N ASP A 120 -1.66 24.09 -17.54
CA ASP A 120 -1.47 23.14 -18.67
C ASP A 120 -0.13 22.34 -18.64
N VAL A 121 0.72 22.58 -17.63
CA VAL A 121 2.08 22.04 -17.49
C VAL A 121 2.17 21.04 -16.33
N SER A 122 1.22 21.07 -15.40
CA SER A 122 1.20 20.25 -14.19
C SER A 122 -0.06 19.39 -14.15
N HIS A 123 0.13 18.09 -13.97
CA HIS A 123 -0.92 17.09 -13.85
C HIS A 123 -1.03 16.65 -12.40
N LEU A 124 -2.22 16.75 -11.82
CA LEU A 124 -2.52 16.20 -10.51
C LEU A 124 -2.99 14.75 -10.69
N ILE A 125 -2.33 13.84 -10.00
CA ILE A 125 -2.54 12.39 -10.14
C ILE A 125 -2.90 11.82 -8.79
N THR A 126 -4.02 11.10 -8.75
CA THR A 126 -4.51 10.37 -7.58
C THR A 126 -4.46 8.88 -7.85
N LEU A 127 -3.74 8.14 -7.00
CA LEU A 127 -3.61 6.68 -7.08
C LEU A 127 -4.25 6.02 -5.85
N PRO A 128 -5.31 5.21 -6.01
CA PRO A 128 -5.80 4.34 -4.95
C PRO A 128 -4.90 3.10 -4.87
N LEU A 129 -4.65 2.59 -3.67
CA LEU A 129 -3.77 1.44 -3.44
C LEU A 129 -4.37 0.46 -2.44
N GLY A 130 -4.45 -0.80 -2.84
CA GLY A 130 -4.90 -1.90 -1.98
C GLY A 130 -6.36 -2.27 -2.18
N ASP A 131 -7.06 -2.61 -1.08
CA ASP A 131 -8.48 -2.97 -1.12
C ASP A 131 -9.29 -1.77 -0.64
N CYS A 132 -9.98 -1.14 -1.59
CA CYS A 132 -10.79 0.08 -1.44
C CYS A 132 -12.28 -0.21 -1.49
N ARG A 133 -12.68 -1.47 -1.34
CA ARG A 133 -14.07 -1.84 -1.15
C ARG A 133 -14.60 -1.31 0.18
N GLU A 134 -15.82 -0.81 0.17
CA GLU A 134 -16.51 -0.20 1.32
C GLU A 134 -16.56 -1.20 2.50
N SER A 135 -16.69 -2.50 2.20
CA SER A 135 -16.71 -3.58 3.18
C SER A 135 -15.36 -3.86 3.87
N VAL A 136 -14.23 -3.44 3.28
CA VAL A 136 -12.85 -3.76 3.74
C VAL A 136 -11.93 -2.52 3.71
N ASN A 137 -12.50 -1.31 3.87
CA ASN A 137 -11.80 -0.02 3.72
C ASN A 137 -10.63 0.25 4.71
N MET A 138 -10.29 -0.69 5.58
CA MET A 138 -9.13 -0.56 6.50
C MET A 138 -7.77 -0.66 5.76
N THR A 139 -7.77 -0.95 4.46
CA THR A 139 -6.56 -1.11 3.66
C THR A 139 -6.55 -0.32 2.35
N CYS A 140 -7.41 0.70 2.22
CA CYS A 140 -7.33 1.64 1.10
C CYS A 140 -6.37 2.77 1.46
N ASP A 141 -5.32 2.96 0.67
CA ASP A 141 -4.46 4.15 0.76
C ASP A 141 -4.65 4.97 -0.52
N GLU A 142 -4.83 6.28 -0.39
CA GLU A 142 -4.94 7.20 -1.52
C GLU A 142 -3.75 8.16 -1.52
N ILE A 143 -3.03 8.22 -2.64
CA ILE A 143 -1.83 9.03 -2.77
C ILE A 143 -1.98 10.00 -3.94
N THR A 144 -1.91 11.29 -3.62
CA THR A 144 -1.96 12.37 -4.60
C THR A 144 -0.56 12.96 -4.80
N PHE A 145 -0.14 13.14 -6.05
CA PHE A 145 1.11 13.80 -6.39
C PHE A 145 0.95 14.60 -7.69
N THR A 146 1.82 15.59 -7.87
CA THR A 146 1.82 16.43 -9.06
C THR A 146 3.02 16.11 -9.92
N ILE A 147 2.80 15.89 -11.22
CA ILE A 147 3.86 15.73 -12.21
C ILE A 147 3.85 16.91 -13.15
N SER A 148 5.02 17.52 -13.35
CA SER A 148 5.21 18.60 -14.32
C SER A 148 5.96 18.10 -15.55
N GLU A 149 5.41 18.40 -16.72
CA GLU A 149 6.04 18.08 -18.01
C GLU A 149 7.16 19.09 -18.30
N ARG A 150 8.41 18.63 -18.23
CA ARG A 150 9.57 19.51 -18.46
C ARG A 150 9.60 20.09 -19.87
N ASN A 151 9.22 19.31 -20.89
CA ASN A 151 9.24 19.79 -22.28
C ASN A 151 8.28 20.98 -22.48
N LYS A 152 7.09 20.88 -21.90
CA LYS A 152 6.06 21.92 -21.93
C LYS A 152 6.41 23.13 -21.05
N ALA A 153 7.03 22.88 -19.89
CA ALA A 153 7.52 23.92 -18.99
C ALA A 153 8.67 24.77 -19.58
N ILE A 154 9.47 24.21 -20.50
CA ILE A 154 10.53 24.96 -21.19
C ILE A 154 9.93 25.80 -22.33
N SER A 155 8.98 25.22 -23.09
CA SER A 155 8.27 25.93 -24.18
C SER A 155 7.47 27.14 -23.69
N SER A 156 6.81 27.06 -22.52
CA SER A 156 6.09 28.22 -21.95
C SER A 156 7.00 29.35 -21.45
N ARG A 157 8.32 29.14 -21.44
CA ARG A 157 9.33 30.06 -20.90
C ARG A 157 10.19 30.72 -21.98
N GLU A 158 9.90 30.49 -23.27
CA GLU A 158 10.45 31.30 -24.37
C GLU A 158 9.59 32.56 -24.54
N PRO A 159 10.01 33.74 -24.03
CA PRO A 159 9.39 34.98 -24.46
C PRO A 159 9.69 35.14 -25.95
N THR A 160 8.62 35.26 -26.72
CA THR A 160 8.64 35.72 -28.11
C THR A 160 9.50 36.98 -28.19
N SER A 161 10.67 36.89 -28.82
CA SER A 161 11.45 38.06 -29.25
C SER A 161 11.05 38.50 -30.64
#